data_AF-A0A972D1I2-F1
#
_entry.id   AF-A0A972D1I2-F1
#
_cell.length_a   1.000
_cell.length_b   1.000
_cell.length_c   1.000
_cell.angle_alpha   90.00
_cell.angle_beta   90.00
_cell.angle_gamma   90.00
#
_symmetry.space_group_name_H-M   'P 1'
#
loop_
_entity.id
_entity.type
_entity.pdbx_description
1 polymer ?
#
loop_
_entity_poly.entity_id
_entity_poly.type
_entity_poly.pdbx_seq_one_letter_code
_entity_poly.pdbx_strand_id
1 'polypeptide(L)' 'MKIGFSKDGLRLNSKKFNPLNLPIKGVEIESDIPLTPPNAADILSVFQQPNIRSANKMQGIDILKSMIEKAI' A
#
# COMPACT_ATOMS: atom_id res chain seq x y z
N MET A 1 -17.65 -2.66 -10.10
CA MET A 1 -16.29 -3.05 -9.66
C MET A 1 -16.43 -3.69 -8.29
N LYS A 2 -16.05 -4.97 -8.12
CA LYS A 2 -16.10 -5.65 -6.82
C LYS A 2 -14.72 -5.58 -6.15
N ILE A 3 -14.65 -4.97 -4.98
CA ILE A 3 -13.43 -4.87 -4.17
C ILE A 3 -13.52 -5.93 -3.06
N GLY A 4 -12.46 -6.71 -2.86
CA GLY A 4 -12.37 -7.69 -1.78
C GLY A 4 -10.94 -7.85 -1.28
N PHE A 5 -10.79 -8.42 -0.08
CA PHE A 5 -9.48 -8.70 0.52
C PHE A 5 -9.32 -10.21 0.72
N SER A 6 -8.13 -10.72 0.46
CA SER A 6 -7.74 -12.12 0.69
C SER A 6 -6.40 -12.18 1.42
N LYS A 7 -5.95 -13.38 1.82
CA LYS A 7 -4.62 -13.57 2.41
C LYS A 7 -3.50 -13.04 1.51
N ASP A 8 -3.71 -13.08 0.19
CA ASP A 8 -2.75 -12.62 -0.82
C ASP A 8 -2.90 -11.11 -1.17
N GLY A 9 -3.75 -10.39 -0.43
CA GLY A 9 -3.96 -8.95 -0.57
C GLY A 9 -5.28 -8.55 -1.23
N LEU A 10 -5.30 -7.32 -1.75
CA LEU A 10 -6.44 -6.68 -2.41
C LEU A 10 -6.80 -7.41 -3.71
N ARG A 11 -8.10 -7.60 -3.96
CA ARG A 11 -8.65 -8.19 -5.18
C ARG A 11 -9.66 -7.24 -5.82
N LEU A 12 -9.56 -7.07 -7.13
CA LEU A 12 -10.52 -6.35 -7.96
C LEU A 12 -11.18 -7.34 -8.93
N ASN A 13 -12.51 -7.41 -8.92
CA ASN A 13 -13.30 -8.35 -9.74
C ASN A 13 -12.78 -9.80 -9.63
N SER A 14 -12.46 -10.23 -8.41
CA SER A 14 -11.89 -11.55 -8.10
C SER A 14 -10.49 -11.83 -8.67
N LYS A 15 -9.86 -10.91 -9.40
CA LYS A 15 -8.43 -10.99 -9.77
C LYS A 15 -7.56 -10.34 -8.69
N LYS A 16 -6.31 -10.80 -8.55
CA LYS A 16 -5.33 -10.16 -7.66
C LYS A 16 -5.06 -8.74 -8.17
N PHE A 17 -5.08 -7.76 -7.28
CA PHE A 17 -4.76 -6.38 -7.65
C PHE A 17 -3.29 -6.28 -8.02
N ASN A 18 -3.02 -5.82 -9.25
CA ASN A 18 -1.72 -5.32 -9.65
C ASN A 18 -1.88 -3.82 -9.91
N PRO A 19 -1.16 -2.94 -9.18
CA PRO A 19 -1.27 -1.49 -9.35
C PRO A 19 -0.88 -1.02 -10.76
N LEU A 20 -0.10 -1.80 -11.51
CA LEU A 20 0.22 -1.52 -12.90
C LEU A 20 -0.88 -1.96 -13.87
N ASN A 21 -1.82 -2.80 -13.42
CA ASN A 21 -2.89 -3.34 -14.27
C ASN A 21 -4.21 -2.59 -14.08
N LEU A 22 -4.15 -1.26 -14.05
CA LEU A 22 -5.32 -0.41 -13.91
C LEU A 22 -5.98 -0.16 -15.28
N PRO A 23 -7.26 -0.53 -15.48
CA PRO A 23 -7.98 -0.18 -16.69
C PRO A 23 -8.30 1.31 -16.72
N ILE A 24 -7.85 2.03 -17.75
CA ILE A 24 -8.19 3.44 -17.98
C ILE A 24 -8.98 3.54 -19.28
N LYS A 25 -10.24 3.99 -19.20
CA LYS A 25 -11.13 4.23 -20.36
C LYS A 25 -11.23 3.06 -21.35
N GLY A 26 -11.26 1.81 -20.84
CA GLY A 26 -11.39 0.61 -21.66
C GLY A 26 -10.08 0.07 -22.24
N VAL A 27 -8.94 0.70 -21.93
CA VAL A 27 -7.60 0.16 -22.21
C VAL A 27 -7.08 -0.50 -20.94
N GLU A 28 -6.86 -1.80 -21.01
CA GLU A 28 -6.22 -2.59 -19.95
C GLU A 28 -4.71 -2.59 -20.20
N ILE A 29 -3.94 -2.10 -19.23
CA ILE A 29 -2.50 -2.26 -19.20
C ILE A 29 -2.25 -3.57 -18.44
N GLU A 30 -1.46 -4.48 -19.00
CA GLU A 30 -1.00 -5.67 -18.28
C GLU A 30 0.53 -5.63 -18.24
N SER A 31 1.10 -5.63 -17.04
CA SER A 31 2.54 -5.63 -16.82
C SER A 31 3.02 -7.01 -16.39
N ASP A 32 4.03 -7.54 -17.11
CA ASP A 32 4.75 -8.76 -16.77
C ASP A 32 5.91 -8.53 -15.77
N ILE A 33 6.08 -7.29 -15.32
CA ILE A 33 7.14 -6.95 -14.36
C ILE A 33 6.78 -7.60 -13.01
N PRO A 34 7.69 -8.39 -12.41
CA PRO A 34 7.44 -8.97 -11.10
C PRO A 34 7.27 -7.86 -10.07
N LEU A 35 6.06 -7.76 -9.52
CA LEU A 35 5.76 -6.86 -8.42
C LEU A 35 6.40 -7.41 -7.16
N THR A 36 7.35 -6.67 -6.59
CA THR A 36 7.88 -6.90 -5.24
C THR A 36 7.13 -5.99 -4.27
N PRO A 37 5.97 -6.42 -3.73
CA PRO A 37 5.23 -5.59 -2.80
C PRO A 37 6.06 -5.40 -1.52
N PRO A 38 6.11 -4.19 -0.95
CA PRO A 38 6.74 -3.98 0.33
C PRO A 38 5.98 -4.74 1.43
N ASN A 39 6.72 -5.18 2.45
CA ASN A 39 6.16 -5.93 3.55
C ASN A 39 5.28 -5.02 4.42
N ALA A 40 3.98 -5.33 4.48
CA ALA A 40 3.01 -4.55 5.25
C ALA A 40 3.37 -4.47 6.74
N ALA A 41 3.96 -5.51 7.33
CA ALA A 41 4.37 -5.50 8.74
C ALA A 41 5.48 -4.45 8.98
N ASP A 42 6.43 -4.33 8.06
CA ASP A 42 7.53 -3.38 8.15
C ASP A 42 7.05 -1.94 7.98
N ILE A 43 6.13 -1.71 7.03
CA ILE A 43 5.48 -0.40 6.86
C ILE A 43 4.70 0.00 8.12
N LEU A 44 3.90 -0.92 8.66
CA LEU A 44 3.03 -0.63 9.82
C LEU A 44 3.82 -0.50 11.13
N SER A 45 5.05 -1.02 11.20
CA SER A 45 5.91 -0.89 12.38
C SER A 45 6.20 0.57 12.73
N VAL A 46 6.13 1.49 11.76
CA VAL A 46 6.34 2.93 11.97
C VAL A 46 5.31 3.52 12.94
N PHE A 47 4.11 2.94 13.01
CA PHE A 47 3.05 3.40 13.90
C PHE A 47 3.17 2.87 15.34
N GLN A 48 4.14 2.00 15.63
CA GLN A 48 4.35 1.45 16.98
C GLN A 48 5.16 2.39 17.89
N GLN A 49 5.37 3.65 17.48
CA GLN A 49 6.09 4.64 18.27
C GLN A 49 5.27 5.09 19.49
N PRO A 50 5.93 5.32 20.63
CA PRO A 50 5.26 5.87 21.81
C PRO A 50 4.66 7.25 21.48
N ASN A 51 3.50 7.55 22.07
CA ASN A 51 2.81 8.84 21.93
C ASN A 51 2.30 9.20 20.52
N ILE A 52 2.09 8.22 19.64
CA ILE A 52 1.61 8.49 18.27
C ILE A 52 0.25 9.21 18.24
N ARG A 53 -0.63 8.96 19.22
CA ARG A 53 -1.94 9.61 19.33
C ARG A 53 -1.86 11.09 19.72
N SER A 54 -0.73 11.52 20.29
CA SER A 54 -0.45 12.90 20.68
C SER A 54 0.59 13.56 19.79
N ALA A 55 0.94 12.96 18.65
CA ALA A 55 1.87 13.54 17.70
C ALA A 55 1.31 14.87 17.16
N ASN A 56 2.13 15.92 17.19
CA ASN A 56 1.79 17.17 16.54
C ASN A 56 1.88 17.03 15.01
N LYS A 57 1.40 18.03 14.26
CA LYS A 57 1.38 17.96 12.78
C LYS A 57 2.75 17.67 12.15
N MET A 58 3.82 18.26 12.69
CA MET A 58 5.17 18.08 12.16
C MET A 58 5.67 16.66 12.42
N GLN A 59 5.47 16.15 13.64
CA GLN A 59 5.77 14.76 13.99
C GLN A 59 4.96 13.76 13.13
N GLY A 60 3.68 14.07 12.86
CA GLY A 60 2.85 13.27 11.98
C GLY A 60 3.39 13.21 10.54
N ILE A 61 3.91 14.31 10.02
CA ILE A 61 4.56 14.35 8.70
C ILE A 61 5.81 13.46 8.69
N ASP A 62 6.63 13.52 9.73
CA ASP A 62 7.87 12.73 9.80
C ASP A 62 7.57 11.23 9.92
N ILE A 63 6.55 10.84 10.69
CA ILE A 63 6.05 9.47 10.77
C ILE A 63 5.63 8.96 9.39
N LEU A 64 4.89 9.78 8.62
CA LEU A 64 4.46 9.39 7.26
C LEU A 64 5.64 9.29 6.28
N LYS A 65 6.67 10.13 6.41
CA LYS A 65 7.90 10.00 5.61
C LYS A 65 8.61 8.68 5.92
N SER A 66 8.77 8.34 7.19
CA SER A 66 9.38 7.06 7.59
C SER A 66 8.58 5.84 7.11
N MET A 67 7.25 5.96 6.99
CA MET A 67 6.41 4.93 6.38
C MET A 67 6.76 4.72 4.89
N ILE A 68 6.97 5.80 4.14
CA ILE A 68 7.35 5.75 2.72
C ILE A 68 8.75 5.17 2.55
N GLU A 69 9.70 5.54 3.41
CA GLU A 69 11.07 5.01 3.38
C GLU A 69 11.12 3.48 3.55
N LYS A 70 10.22 2.91 4.36
CA LYS A 70 10.10 1.45 4.54
C LYS A 70 9.31 0.74 3.44
N ALA A 71 8.69 1.49 2.53
CA ALA A 71 7.93 0.94 1.41
C ALA A 71 8.78 0.78 0.13
N ILE A 72 10.03 1.25 0.15
CA ILE A 72 11.02 1.15 -0.93
C ILE A 72 11.97 -0.01 -0.62
#